data_AF-A0A4Q4VP35-F1
#
_entry.id   AF-A0A4Q4VP35-F1
#
_cell.length_a   1.000
_cell.length_b   1.000
_cell.length_c   1.000
_cell.angle_alpha   90.00
_cell.angle_beta   90.00
_cell.angle_gamma   90.00
#
_symmetry.space_group_name_H-M   'P 1'
#
loop_
_entity.id
_entity.type
_entity.pdbx_description
1 polymer ?
#
loop_
_entity_poly.entity_id
_entity_poly.type
_entity_poly.pdbx_seq_one_letter_code
_entity_poly.pdbx_strand_id
1 'polypeptide(L)' 'MQFGFGKDACLGRFFASNQIKIILAYILSHYDIKFEEGFVGRPKNFMFGVNVLADPTKMVLFKKIQ' A
#
# COMPACT_ATOMS: atom_id res chain seq x y z
N MET A 1 -8.66 10.41 10.87
CA MET A 1 -9.79 10.20 9.93
C MET A 1 -9.22 10.27 8.52
N GLN A 2 -8.81 9.13 7.92
CA GLN A 2 -8.02 9.14 6.66
C GLN A 2 -8.79 9.69 5.45
N PHE A 3 -10.12 9.68 5.50
CA PHE A 3 -10.99 10.16 4.43
C PHE A 3 -11.79 11.41 4.84
N GLY A 4 -11.38 12.15 5.88
CA GLY A 4 -12.14 13.28 6.41
C GLY A 4 -13.44 12.87 7.12
N PHE A 5 -14.31 13.85 7.39
CA PHE A 5 -15.59 13.68 8.08
C PHE A 5 -16.62 14.72 7.60
N GLY A 6 -17.92 14.42 7.76
CA GLY A 6 -19.00 15.34 7.44
C GLY A 6 -19.10 15.67 5.94
N LYS A 7 -19.33 16.95 5.63
CA LYS A 7 -19.48 17.43 4.24
C LYS A 7 -18.19 17.38 3.43
N ASP A 8 -17.04 17.43 4.11
CA ASP A 8 -15.72 17.40 3.49
C ASP A 8 -15.11 15.98 3.47
N ALA A 9 -15.90 14.96 3.78
CA ALA A 9 -15.46 13.59 3.66
C ALA A 9 -15.23 13.22 2.19
N CYS A 10 -14.17 12.47 1.92
CA CYS A 10 -13.90 11.92 0.60
C CYS A 10 -15.09 11.08 0.12
N LEU A 11 -15.68 11.50 -1.00
CA LEU A 11 -16.81 10.83 -1.65
C LEU A 11 -16.44 9.41 -2.10
N GLY A 12 -15.16 9.18 -2.43
CA GLY A 12 -14.64 7.89 -2.89
C GLY A 12 -14.28 6.89 -1.79
N ARG A 13 -14.44 7.21 -0.49
CA ARG A 13 -13.90 6.38 0.61
C ARG A 13 -14.32 4.91 0.59
N PHE A 14 -15.55 4.62 0.19
CA PHE A 14 -16.06 3.24 0.14
C PHE A 14 -15.51 2.48 -1.07
N PHE A 15 -15.51 3.13 -2.24
CA PHE A 15 -14.91 2.57 -3.44
C PHE A 15 -13.43 2.30 -3.23
N ALA A 16 -12.66 3.28 -2.76
CA ALA A 16 -11.23 3.15 -2.48
C ALA A 16 -10.96 2.03 -1.45
N SER A 17 -11.72 1.97 -0.35
CA SER A 17 -11.55 0.91 0.65
C SER A 17 -11.78 -0.49 0.07
N ASN A 18 -12.83 -0.66 -0.75
CA ASN A 18 -13.11 -1.94 -1.38
C ASN A 18 -12.06 -2.32 -2.42
N GLN A 19 -11.62 -1.38 -3.25
CA GLN A 19 -10.55 -1.61 -4.23
C GLN A 19 -9.24 -2.02 -3.56
N ILE A 20 -8.82 -1.33 -2.50
CA ILE A 20 -7.61 -1.66 -1.75
C ILE A 20 -7.69 -3.09 -1.19
N LYS A 21 -8.85 -3.49 -0.63
CA LYS A 21 -9.05 -4.85 -0.12
C LYS A 21 -8.96 -5.90 -1.22
N ILE A 22 -9.57 -5.65 -2.39
CA ILE A 22 -9.54 -6.57 -3.53
C ILE A 22 -8.09 -6.74 -4.03
N ILE A 23 -7.37 -5.65 -4.23
CA ILE A 23 -5.96 -5.67 -4.66
C ILE A 23 -5.10 -6.44 -3.64
N LEU A 24 -5.26 -6.16 -2.35
CA LEU A 24 -4.50 -6.84 -1.30
C LEU A 24 -4.83 -8.33 -1.22
N ALA A 25 -6.11 -8.70 -1.30
CA ALA A 25 -6.54 -10.10 -1.31
C ALA A 25 -5.94 -10.85 -2.51
N TYR A 26 -5.91 -10.24 -3.70
CA TYR A 26 -5.30 -10.82 -4.88
C TYR A 26 -3.79 -11.02 -4.68
N ILE A 27 -3.07 -9.99 -4.20
CA ILE A 27 -1.63 -10.09 -3.95
C ILE A 27 -1.31 -11.22 -2.97
N LEU A 28 -2.00 -11.26 -1.82
CA LEU A 28 -1.76 -12.26 -0.78
C LEU A 28 -2.13 -13.69 -1.21
N SER A 29 -3.08 -13.84 -2.14
CA SER A 29 -3.55 -15.16 -2.59
C SER A 29 -2.73 -15.73 -3.73
N HIS A 30 -1.99 -14.90 -4.47
CA HIS A 30 -1.31 -15.30 -5.69
C HIS A 30 0.21 -15.08 -5.66
N TYR A 31 0.75 -14.33 -4.70
CA TYR A 31 2.16 -13.98 -4.66
C TYR A 31 2.79 -14.15 -3.28
N ASP A 32 4.00 -14.70 -3.28
CA ASP A 32 4.95 -14.55 -2.20
C ASP A 32 5.69 -13.23 -2.40
N ILE A 33 5.67 -12.38 -1.39
CA ILE A 33 6.31 -11.06 -1.42
C ILE A 33 7.45 -10.97 -0.40
N LYS A 34 8.56 -10.38 -0.82
CA LYS A 34 9.68 -10.05 0.07
C LYS A 34 10.37 -8.77 -0.38
N PHE A 35 11.16 -8.15 0.50
CA PHE A 35 12.12 -7.14 0.09
C PHE A 35 13.38 -7.77 -0.50
N GLU A 36 14.24 -6.95 -1.10
CA GLU A 36 15.57 -7.38 -1.55
C GLU A 36 16.39 -8.00 -0.41
N GLU A 37 17.31 -8.88 -0.78
CA GLU A 37 18.16 -9.58 0.19
C GLU A 37 18.98 -8.58 1.01
N GLY A 38 19.07 -8.85 2.32
CA GLY A 38 19.72 -7.96 3.29
C GLY A 38 18.83 -6.83 3.83
N PHE A 39 17.65 -6.58 3.26
CA PHE A 39 16.71 -5.61 3.83
C PHE A 39 15.75 -6.28 4.83
N VAL A 40 15.81 -5.84 6.09
CA VAL A 40 14.95 -6.34 7.17
C VAL A 40 14.11 -5.20 7.72
N GLY A 41 12.80 -5.45 7.87
CA GLY A 41 11.85 -4.53 8.46
C GLY A 41 11.04 -3.73 7.44
N ARG A 42 10.44 -2.62 7.88
CA ARG A 42 9.58 -1.76 7.07
C ARG A 42 10.39 -0.55 6.55
N PRO A 43 10.37 -0.24 5.24
CA PRO A 43 10.94 1.00 4.72
C PRO A 43 10.39 2.24 5.44
N LYS A 44 11.26 3.23 5.65
CA LYS A 44 10.83 4.53 6.19
C LYS A 44 9.92 5.21 5.16
N ASN A 45 8.97 6.01 5.65
CA ASN A 45 8.14 6.80 4.76
C ASN A 45 8.99 7.84 4.03
N PHE A 46 8.71 8.06 2.75
CA PHE A 46 9.20 9.21 2.00
C PHE A 46 8.17 10.33 2.12
N MET A 47 8.55 11.45 2.73
CA MET A 47 7.67 12.61 2.92
C MET A 47 7.79 13.55 1.72
N PHE A 48 6.67 13.84 1.05
CA PHE A 48 6.62 14.81 -0.06
C PHE A 48 5.54 15.86 0.21
N GLY A 49 5.96 16.97 0.80
CA GLY A 49 5.05 17.99 1.33
C GLY A 49 4.15 17.39 2.41
N VAL A 50 2.83 17.44 2.19
CA VAL A 50 1.83 16.84 3.09
C VAL A 50 1.58 15.35 2.82
N ASN A 51 2.20 14.78 1.77
CA ASN A 51 1.99 13.39 1.38
C ASN A 51 3.00 12.46 2.05
N VAL A 52 2.53 11.27 2.43
CA VAL A 52 3.33 10.17 2.96
C VAL A 52 3.39 9.08 1.89
N LEU A 53 4.56 8.87 1.30
CA LEU A 53 4.78 7.93 0.20
C LEU A 53 5.62 6.73 0.64
N ALA A 54 5.57 5.65 -0.12
CA ALA A 54 6.54 4.57 -0.01
C ALA A 54 7.91 5.06 -0.49
N ASP A 55 8.98 4.55 0.12
CA ASP A 55 10.36 4.85 -0.31
C ASP A 55 10.57 4.34 -1.75
N PRO A 56 10.77 5.23 -2.74
CA PRO A 56 10.88 4.84 -4.15
C PRO A 56 12.19 4.11 -4.47
N THR A 57 13.13 4.06 -3.52
CA THR A 57 14.42 3.35 -3.67
C THR A 57 14.38 1.90 -3.18
N LYS A 58 13.27 1.47 -2.56
CA LYS A 58 13.13 0.10 -2.04
C LYS A 58 12.31 -0.75 -2.99
N MET A 59 12.87 -1.90 -3.35
CA MET A 59 12.21 -2.85 -4.23
C MET A 59 11.45 -3.91 -3.43
N VAL A 60 10.23 -4.21 -3.89
CA VAL A 60 9.44 -5.34 -3.42
C VAL A 60 9.45 -6.40 -4.52
N LEU A 61 9.92 -7.59 -4.18
CA LEU A 61 10.00 -8.73 -5.07
C LEU A 61 8.70 -9.53 -4.98
N PHE A 62 8.13 -9.88 -6.13
CA PHE A 62 6.91 -10.67 -6.24
C PHE A 62 7.24 -12.00 -6.93
N LYS A 63 6.91 -13.10 -6.28
CA LYS A 63 6.97 -14.44 -6.88
C LYS A 63 5.56 -15.00 -6.94
N LYS A 64 5.09 -15.35 -8.13
CA LYS A 64 3.78 -15.97 -8.31
C LYS A 64 3.80 -17.39 -7.72
N ILE A 65 2.79 -17.73 -6.91
CA ILE A 65 2.66 -19.03 -6.24
C ILE A 65 1.85 -20.02 -7.11
N GLN A 66 1.02 -19.49 -8.02
CA GLN A 66 0.19 -20.25 -8.97
C GLN A 66 0.77 -20.23 -10.38
#